data_AF-A0A517I0R7-F1
#
_entry.id   AF-A0A517I0R7-F1
#
_cell.length_a   1.000
_cell.length_b   1.000
_cell.length_c   1.000
_cell.angle_alpha   90.00
_cell.angle_beta   90.00
_cell.angle_gamma   90.00
#
_symmetry.space_group_name_H-M   'P 1'
#
loop_
_entity.id
_entity.type
_entity.pdbx_description
1 polymer ?
#
loop_
_entity_poly.entity_id
_entity_poly.type
_entity_poly.pdbx_seq_one_letter_code
_entity_poly.pdbx_strand_id
1 'polypeptide(L)'
;MAVMKFTYDPIFITKTLLQSYVEKFVQGKFYKAKQFACYEFLRTMTDEELEGMLKQYMKDHSIECITFEKAWEECALIFEYVYKSERYKGLEFGFKKRGYGLTGMGVVDKSDSTFYDCGFLQHWSTIFEIMKEKYTDKAEALDELLHRPGKEEYNGISRVELDGFILERFELIGGNKDIEFYLD
;
A
#
# COMPACT_ATOMS: atom_id res chain seq x y z
N MET A 1 -50.89 -5.39 19.21
CA MET A 1 -49.94 -4.94 18.15
C MET A 1 -48.86 -5.98 18.03
N ALA A 2 -48.67 -6.58 16.85
CA ALA A 2 -47.58 -7.52 16.63
C ALA A 2 -46.28 -6.71 16.50
N VAL A 3 -45.32 -6.94 17.41
CA VAL A 3 -43.98 -6.37 17.31
C VAL A 3 -43.28 -7.07 16.16
N MET A 4 -43.02 -6.34 15.08
CA MET A 4 -42.22 -6.81 13.96
C MET A 4 -40.78 -6.97 14.44
N LYS A 5 -40.34 -8.22 14.68
CA LYS A 5 -38.95 -8.50 15.04
C LYS A 5 -38.12 -8.45 13.77
N PHE A 6 -37.36 -7.36 13.60
CA PHE A 6 -36.31 -7.32 12.60
C PHE A 6 -35.20 -8.28 13.04
N THR A 7 -35.03 -9.38 12.31
CA THR A 7 -33.85 -10.23 12.42
C THR A 7 -32.83 -9.67 11.44
N TYR A 8 -31.80 -9.00 11.93
CA TYR A 8 -30.66 -8.60 11.13
C TYR A 8 -29.53 -9.60 11.28
N ASP A 9 -28.84 -9.89 10.17
CA ASP A 9 -27.59 -10.62 10.19
C ASP A 9 -26.47 -9.68 10.70
N PRO A 10 -25.83 -9.98 11.85
CA PRO A 10 -24.76 -9.15 12.40
C PRO A 10 -23.58 -8.98 11.45
N ILE A 11 -23.28 -9.99 10.63
CA ILE A 11 -22.20 -9.94 9.65
C ILE A 11 -22.53 -8.95 8.53
N PHE A 12 -23.76 -9.01 8.01
CA PHE A 12 -24.25 -8.04 7.04
C PHE A 12 -24.16 -6.60 7.57
N ILE A 13 -24.66 -6.34 8.79
CA ILE A 13 -24.58 -4.99 9.40
C ILE A 13 -23.14 -4.54 9.54
N THR A 14 -22.25 -5.42 10.00
CA THR A 14 -20.83 -5.10 10.15
C THR A 14 -20.20 -4.71 8.81
N LYS A 15 -20.46 -5.47 7.74
CA LYS A 15 -19.97 -5.12 6.39
C LYS A 15 -20.50 -3.77 5.92
N THR A 16 -21.78 -3.46 6.15
CA THR A 16 -22.36 -2.16 5.82
C THR A 16 -21.68 -1.02 6.58
N LEU A 17 -21.45 -1.16 7.89
CA LEU A 17 -20.78 -0.14 8.69
C LEU A 17 -19.33 0.09 8.23
N LEU A 18 -18.59 -0.99 7.91
CA LEU A 18 -17.24 -0.90 7.38
C LEU A 18 -17.21 -0.20 6.01
N GLN A 19 -18.17 -0.47 5.13
CA GLN A 19 -18.31 0.25 3.85
C GLN A 19 -18.59 1.74 4.08
N SER A 20 -19.54 2.09 4.94
CA SER A 20 -19.83 3.48 5.29
C SER A 20 -18.64 4.19 5.93
N TYR A 21 -17.81 3.47 6.70
CA TYR A 21 -16.57 4.01 7.23
C TYR A 21 -15.60 4.38 6.09
N VAL A 22 -15.43 3.53 5.08
CA VAL A 22 -14.59 3.84 3.90
C VAL A 22 -15.11 5.09 3.19
N GLU A 23 -16.41 5.16 2.91
CA GLU A 23 -17.03 6.32 2.25
C GLU A 23 -16.80 7.62 3.02
N LYS A 24 -16.96 7.57 4.35
CA LYS A 24 -16.92 8.76 5.20
C LYS A 24 -15.50 9.21 5.56
N PHE A 25 -14.58 8.27 5.75
CA PHE A 25 -13.26 8.56 6.34
C PHE A 25 -12.09 8.26 5.41
N VAL A 26 -12.27 7.46 4.36
CA VAL A 26 -11.19 7.09 3.45
C VAL A 26 -11.35 7.73 2.08
N GLN A 27 -12.53 7.61 1.47
CA GLN A 27 -12.81 8.09 0.12
C GLN A 27 -12.55 9.59 0.00
N GLY A 28 -11.76 9.97 -1.01
CA GLY A 28 -11.38 11.36 -1.28
C GLY A 28 -10.46 12.01 -0.25
N LYS A 29 -10.13 11.33 0.85
CA LYS A 29 -9.24 11.81 1.92
C LYS A 29 -7.84 11.21 1.86
N PHE A 30 -7.70 10.08 1.17
CA PHE A 30 -6.44 9.38 0.95
C PHE A 30 -6.23 9.13 -0.54
N TYR A 31 -5.02 8.70 -0.90
CA TYR A 31 -4.69 8.32 -2.27
C TYR A 31 -5.56 7.15 -2.77
N LYS A 32 -5.83 7.13 -4.08
CA LYS A 32 -6.83 6.23 -4.71
C LYS A 32 -6.53 4.75 -4.45
N ALA A 33 -5.26 4.35 -4.39
CA ALA A 33 -4.91 2.96 -4.13
C ALA A 33 -5.41 2.46 -2.77
N LYS A 34 -5.33 3.28 -1.72
CA LYS A 34 -5.87 2.95 -0.39
C LYS A 34 -7.39 2.79 -0.44
N GLN A 35 -8.09 3.73 -1.09
CA GLN A 35 -9.54 3.66 -1.25
C GLN A 35 -9.96 2.39 -1.99
N PHE A 36 -9.36 2.11 -3.15
CA PHE A 36 -9.70 0.95 -3.96
C PHE A 36 -9.35 -0.36 -3.26
N ALA A 37 -8.22 -0.42 -2.54
CA ALA A 37 -7.86 -1.57 -1.72
C ALA A 37 -8.90 -1.84 -0.63
N CYS A 38 -9.41 -0.79 0.05
CA CYS A 38 -10.46 -0.96 1.05
C CYS A 38 -11.74 -1.55 0.44
N TYR A 39 -12.23 -0.98 -0.67
CA TYR A 39 -13.44 -1.49 -1.33
C TYR A 39 -13.26 -2.91 -1.84
N GLU A 40 -12.15 -3.20 -2.50
CA GLU A 40 -11.88 -4.51 -3.05
C GLU A 40 -11.70 -5.57 -1.95
N PHE A 41 -11.04 -5.20 -0.84
CA PHE A 41 -10.91 -6.05 0.33
C PHE A 41 -12.28 -6.43 0.88
N LEU A 42 -13.15 -5.43 1.15
CA LEU A 42 -14.49 -5.66 1.68
C LEU A 42 -15.39 -6.44 0.72
N ARG A 43 -15.29 -6.16 -0.59
CA ARG A 43 -16.09 -6.83 -1.64
C ARG A 43 -15.78 -8.32 -1.74
N THR A 44 -14.53 -8.70 -1.51
CA THR A 44 -14.04 -10.08 -1.68
C THR A 44 -13.87 -10.85 -0.37
N MET A 45 -14.08 -10.18 0.77
CA MET A 45 -13.98 -10.78 2.10
C MET A 45 -15.13 -11.77 2.36
N THR A 46 -14.77 -12.98 2.76
CA THR A 46 -15.75 -13.99 3.17
C THR A 46 -16.27 -13.71 4.58
N ASP A 47 -17.38 -14.33 4.95
CA ASP A 47 -17.96 -14.15 6.28
C ASP A 47 -17.04 -14.76 7.36
N GLU A 48 -16.40 -15.89 7.06
CA GLU A 48 -15.44 -16.55 7.95
C GLU A 48 -14.19 -15.70 8.20
N GLU A 49 -13.68 -15.02 7.16
CA GLU A 49 -12.55 -14.11 7.28
C GLU A 49 -12.91 -12.93 8.19
N LEU A 50 -14.08 -12.32 7.97
CA LEU A 50 -14.57 -11.24 8.82
C LEU A 50 -14.76 -11.71 10.27
N GLU A 51 -15.41 -12.84 10.49
CA GLU A 51 -15.56 -13.42 11.84
C GLU A 51 -14.22 -13.64 12.53
N GLY A 52 -13.22 -14.16 11.80
CA GLY A 52 -11.87 -14.35 12.32
C GLY A 52 -11.25 -13.04 12.78
N MET A 53 -11.37 -12.00 11.96
CA MET A 53 -10.87 -10.65 12.30
C MET A 53 -11.60 -10.05 13.51
N LEU A 54 -12.93 -10.19 13.60
CA LEU A 54 -13.71 -9.68 14.72
C LEU A 54 -13.38 -10.42 16.02
N LYS A 55 -13.20 -11.74 15.99
CA LYS A 55 -12.76 -12.54 17.14
C LYS A 55 -11.38 -12.10 17.62
N GLN A 56 -10.46 -11.83 16.70
CA GLN A 56 -9.12 -11.35 17.03
C GLN A 56 -9.17 -9.95 17.65
N TYR A 57 -9.94 -9.03 17.07
CA TYR A 57 -10.18 -7.69 17.62
C TYR A 57 -10.76 -7.76 19.05
N MET A 58 -11.79 -8.57 19.28
CA MET A 58 -12.39 -8.74 20.61
C MET A 58 -11.36 -9.27 21.63
N LYS A 59 -10.54 -10.23 21.23
CA LYS A 59 -9.49 -10.81 22.07
C LYS A 59 -8.44 -9.78 22.46
N ASP A 60 -7.91 -9.02 21.50
CA ASP A 60 -6.82 -8.07 21.73
C ASP A 60 -7.26 -6.86 22.56
N HIS A 61 -8.52 -6.44 22.40
CA HIS A 61 -9.08 -5.31 23.14
C HIS A 61 -9.84 -5.74 24.41
N SER A 62 -9.88 -7.04 24.75
CA SER A 62 -10.61 -7.58 25.89
C SER A 62 -12.09 -7.19 25.92
N ILE A 63 -12.75 -7.23 24.76
CA ILE A 63 -14.14 -6.84 24.57
C ILE A 63 -15.03 -8.09 24.58
N GLU A 64 -16.10 -8.07 25.38
CA GLU A 64 -17.05 -9.18 25.49
C GLU A 64 -17.99 -9.27 24.27
N CYS A 65 -18.44 -8.12 23.75
CA CYS A 65 -19.29 -8.04 22.57
C CYS A 65 -19.06 -6.75 21.78
N ILE A 66 -19.22 -6.83 20.46
CA ILE A 66 -19.18 -5.68 19.55
C ILE A 66 -20.59 -5.10 19.48
N THR A 67 -20.75 -3.84 19.88
CA THR A 67 -22.06 -3.17 19.95
C THR A 67 -22.24 -2.09 18.90
N PHE A 68 -21.15 -1.58 18.30
CA PHE A 68 -21.14 -0.42 17.41
C PHE A 68 -21.80 0.84 18.03
N GLU A 69 -21.84 0.95 19.36
CA GLU A 69 -22.29 2.18 20.04
C GLU A 69 -21.43 3.38 19.63
N LYS A 70 -20.12 3.12 19.44
CA LYS A 70 -19.17 4.07 18.85
C LYS A 70 -18.71 3.56 17.48
N ALA A 71 -19.67 3.36 16.59
CA ALA A 71 -19.47 2.70 15.30
C ALA A 71 -18.18 3.10 14.56
N TRP A 72 -17.85 4.39 14.49
CA TRP A 72 -16.67 4.86 13.75
C TRP A 72 -15.33 4.58 14.44
N GLU A 73 -15.29 4.62 15.78
CA GLU A 73 -14.09 4.26 16.54
C GLU A 73 -13.84 2.74 16.40
N GLU A 74 -14.89 1.94 16.52
CA GLU A 74 -14.81 0.48 16.35
C GLU A 74 -14.43 0.10 14.92
N CYS A 75 -15.04 0.71 13.90
CA CYS A 75 -14.63 0.50 12.51
C CYS A 75 -13.17 0.88 12.26
N ALA A 76 -12.69 1.98 12.85
CA ALA A 76 -11.28 2.37 12.72
C ALA A 76 -10.34 1.30 13.29
N LEU A 77 -10.65 0.77 14.48
CA LEU A 77 -9.88 -0.31 15.11
C LEU A 77 -9.91 -1.60 14.28
N ILE A 78 -11.08 -2.00 13.76
CA ILE A 78 -11.18 -3.17 12.87
C ILE A 78 -10.33 -2.96 11.61
N PHE A 79 -10.32 -1.75 11.04
CA PHE A 79 -9.49 -1.43 9.88
C PHE A 79 -7.98 -1.52 10.16
N GLU A 80 -7.52 -1.38 11.41
CA GLU A 80 -6.11 -1.65 11.74
C GLU A 80 -5.72 -3.09 11.45
N TYR A 81 -6.62 -4.05 11.68
CA TYR A 81 -6.41 -5.45 11.33
C TYR A 81 -6.44 -5.66 9.81
N VAL A 82 -7.36 -4.97 9.12
CA VAL A 82 -7.40 -4.98 7.64
C VAL A 82 -6.07 -4.51 7.09
N TYR A 83 -5.56 -3.36 7.53
CA TYR A 83 -4.31 -2.78 7.03
C TYR A 83 -3.06 -3.61 7.35
N LYS A 84 -3.08 -4.38 8.44
CA LYS A 84 -2.01 -5.32 8.78
C LYS A 84 -2.02 -6.59 7.93
N SER A 85 -3.16 -6.96 7.34
CA SER A 85 -3.29 -8.19 6.55
C SER A 85 -2.48 -8.14 5.25
N GLU A 86 -1.84 -9.27 4.90
CA GLU A 86 -1.09 -9.38 3.65
C GLU A 86 -1.99 -9.25 2.42
N ARG A 87 -3.26 -9.68 2.52
CA ARG A 87 -4.26 -9.49 1.45
C ARG A 87 -4.50 -8.02 1.15
N TYR A 88 -4.69 -7.19 2.18
CA TYR A 88 -4.84 -5.75 1.98
C TYR A 88 -3.58 -5.12 1.39
N LYS A 89 -2.40 -5.43 1.95
CA LYS A 89 -1.12 -4.89 1.46
C LYS A 89 -0.89 -5.23 -0.01
N GLY A 90 -1.19 -6.46 -0.41
CA GLY A 90 -1.12 -6.89 -1.82
C GLY A 90 -2.08 -6.13 -2.73
N LEU A 91 -3.32 -5.91 -2.28
CA LEU A 91 -4.29 -5.09 -3.02
C LEU A 91 -3.81 -3.65 -3.19
N GLU A 92 -3.39 -3.01 -2.09
CA GLU A 92 -2.90 -1.63 -2.10
C GLU A 92 -1.68 -1.48 -3.01
N PHE A 93 -0.70 -2.37 -2.88
CA PHE A 93 0.47 -2.43 -3.75
C PHE A 93 0.08 -2.58 -5.23
N GLY A 94 -0.84 -3.50 -5.54
CA GLY A 94 -1.33 -3.70 -6.91
C GLY A 94 -2.05 -2.48 -7.49
N PHE A 95 -2.76 -1.69 -6.68
CA PHE A 95 -3.31 -0.40 -7.11
C PHE A 95 -2.23 0.68 -7.26
N LYS A 96 -1.23 0.73 -6.37
CA LYS A 96 -0.09 1.67 -6.50
C LYS A 96 0.68 1.43 -7.80
N LYS A 97 0.98 0.18 -8.16
CA LYS A 97 1.59 -0.20 -9.45
C LYS A 97 0.79 0.26 -10.67
N ARG A 98 -0.53 0.42 -10.53
CA ARG A 98 -1.42 0.96 -11.60
C ARG A 98 -1.45 2.49 -11.65
N GLY A 99 -0.61 3.18 -10.86
CA GLY A 99 -0.53 4.64 -10.86
C GLY A 99 -1.60 5.33 -10.00
N TYR A 100 -2.17 4.61 -9.03
CA TYR A 100 -3.11 5.15 -8.03
C TYR A 100 -2.44 5.48 -6.69
N GLY A 101 -1.10 5.50 -6.64
CA GLY A 101 -0.33 5.99 -5.50
C GLY A 101 -0.56 7.48 -5.21
N LEU A 102 0.20 8.02 -4.27
CA LEU A 102 0.06 9.41 -3.83
C LEU A 102 0.31 10.41 -4.97
N THR A 103 1.36 10.18 -5.74
CA THR A 103 1.74 11.03 -6.88
C THR A 103 1.36 10.41 -8.22
N GLY A 104 0.92 9.15 -8.21
CA GLY A 104 0.75 8.32 -9.40
C GLY A 104 2.06 7.85 -10.04
N MET A 105 3.21 8.15 -9.42
CA MET A 105 4.55 7.77 -9.83
C MET A 105 5.29 7.11 -8.65
N GLY A 106 6.22 6.23 -8.95
CA GLY A 106 7.03 5.61 -7.89
C GLY A 106 8.07 4.63 -8.40
N VAL A 107 8.85 4.11 -7.46
CA VAL A 107 9.83 3.05 -7.66
C VAL A 107 9.40 1.85 -6.83
N VAL A 108 9.36 0.68 -7.46
CA VAL A 108 9.16 -0.59 -6.77
C VAL A 108 10.53 -1.24 -6.57
N ASP A 109 10.84 -1.60 -5.32
CA ASP A 109 11.92 -2.54 -5.01
C ASP A 109 11.37 -3.97 -5.10
N LYS A 110 11.83 -4.72 -6.09
CA LYS A 110 11.36 -6.09 -6.36
C LYS A 110 11.79 -7.11 -5.30
N SER A 111 12.74 -6.78 -4.43
CA SER A 111 13.21 -7.71 -3.38
C SER A 111 12.19 -8.00 -2.30
N ASP A 112 11.41 -6.99 -1.93
CA ASP A 112 10.41 -7.07 -0.86
C ASP A 112 9.05 -6.50 -1.29
N SER A 113 8.90 -6.14 -2.57
CA SER A 113 7.69 -5.53 -3.11
C SER A 113 7.30 -4.22 -2.41
N THR A 114 8.29 -3.45 -1.95
CA THR A 114 8.03 -2.11 -1.41
C THR A 114 7.84 -1.10 -2.53
N PHE A 115 6.79 -0.29 -2.43
CA PHE A 115 6.53 0.82 -3.35
C PHE A 115 6.91 2.15 -2.68
N TYR A 116 7.80 2.90 -3.32
CA TYR A 116 8.23 4.23 -2.91
C TYR A 116 7.59 5.26 -3.84
N ASP A 117 6.63 6.02 -3.32
CA ASP A 117 6.01 7.13 -4.04
C ASP A 117 7.06 8.23 -4.32
N CYS A 118 7.12 8.73 -5.55
CA CYS A 118 8.07 9.79 -5.94
C CYS A 118 7.40 10.86 -6.82
N GLY A 119 7.96 12.07 -6.87
CA GLY A 119 7.48 13.13 -7.75
C GLY A 119 7.89 12.96 -9.22
N PHE A 120 7.45 13.90 -10.07
CA PHE A 120 7.87 13.97 -11.47
C PHE A 120 9.40 14.13 -11.58
N LEU A 121 10.04 13.33 -12.43
CA LEU A 121 11.50 13.25 -12.61
C LEU A 121 12.31 12.78 -11.38
N GLN A 122 11.65 12.24 -10.35
CA GLN A 122 12.33 11.81 -9.11
C GLN A 122 12.63 10.30 -9.03
N HIS A 123 12.37 9.52 -10.09
CA HIS A 123 12.66 8.08 -10.07
C HIS A 123 14.13 7.78 -9.77
N TRP A 124 15.06 8.51 -10.38
CA TRP A 124 16.49 8.29 -10.18
C TRP A 124 16.95 8.66 -8.77
N SER A 125 16.51 9.82 -8.25
CA SER A 125 16.83 10.22 -6.87
C SER A 125 16.25 9.23 -5.86
N THR A 126 15.03 8.73 -6.11
CA THR A 126 14.39 7.72 -5.25
C THR A 126 15.15 6.40 -5.28
N ILE A 127 15.61 5.92 -6.45
CA ILE A 127 16.49 4.74 -6.53
C ILE A 127 17.74 4.96 -5.68
N PHE A 128 18.36 6.12 -5.79
CA PHE A 128 19.58 6.43 -5.05
C PHE A 128 19.36 6.45 -3.53
N GLU A 129 18.23 6.99 -3.07
CA GLU A 129 17.82 6.93 -1.66
C GLU A 129 17.60 5.49 -1.19
N ILE A 130 16.86 4.68 -1.95
CA ILE A 130 16.66 3.26 -1.62
C ILE A 130 17.98 2.51 -1.56
N MET A 131 18.89 2.77 -2.51
CA MET A 131 20.22 2.18 -2.51
C MET A 131 21.01 2.56 -1.27
N LYS A 132 21.00 3.84 -0.87
CA LYS A 132 21.67 4.29 0.37
C LYS A 132 21.14 3.62 1.62
N GLU A 133 19.84 3.35 1.68
CA GLU A 133 19.22 2.76 2.87
C GLU A 133 19.36 1.23 2.92
N LYS A 134 19.25 0.55 1.77
CA LYS A 134 19.12 -0.93 1.71
C LYS A 134 20.29 -1.65 1.06
N TYR A 135 21.08 -0.97 0.24
CA TYR A 135 22.15 -1.53 -0.59
C TYR A 135 23.42 -0.68 -0.46
N THR A 136 23.84 -0.42 0.77
CA THR A 136 24.89 0.56 1.11
C THR A 136 26.20 0.34 0.34
N ASP A 137 26.63 -0.92 0.18
CA ASP A 137 27.80 -1.30 -0.61
C ASP A 137 27.70 -0.85 -2.08
N LYS A 138 26.51 -1.01 -2.67
CA LYS A 138 26.23 -0.62 -4.05
C LYS A 138 25.99 0.88 -4.19
N ALA A 139 25.46 1.51 -3.15
CA ALA A 139 25.26 2.96 -3.12
C ALA A 139 26.60 3.71 -3.13
N GLU A 140 27.58 3.26 -2.35
CA GLU A 140 28.93 3.83 -2.35
C GLU A 140 29.59 3.68 -3.73
N ALA A 141 29.50 2.50 -4.34
CA ALA A 141 30.03 2.27 -5.67
C ALA A 141 29.33 3.11 -6.74
N LEU A 142 28.00 3.24 -6.66
CA LEU A 142 27.22 4.08 -7.56
C LEU A 142 27.63 5.55 -7.45
N ASP A 143 27.74 6.09 -6.24
CA ASP A 143 28.13 7.48 -6.02
C ASP A 143 29.54 7.77 -6.57
N GLU A 144 30.52 6.91 -6.26
CA GLU A 144 31.90 7.06 -6.74
C GLU A 144 32.02 6.96 -8.26
N LEU A 145 31.30 6.02 -8.88
CA LEU A 145 31.33 5.85 -10.33
C LEU A 145 30.57 6.97 -11.05
N LEU A 146 29.49 7.51 -10.50
CA LEU A 146 28.82 8.68 -11.09
C LEU A 146 29.73 9.92 -11.11
N HIS A 147 30.50 10.15 -10.04
CA HIS A 147 31.41 11.30 -9.93
C HIS A 147 32.73 11.13 -10.69
N ARG A 148 33.08 9.92 -11.11
CA ARG A 148 34.33 9.62 -11.84
C ARG A 148 34.04 8.87 -13.16
N PRO A 149 33.66 9.59 -14.24
CA PRO A 149 33.23 8.97 -15.50
C PRO A 149 34.26 8.02 -16.14
N GLY A 150 35.56 8.26 -15.95
CA GLY A 150 36.63 7.40 -16.49
C GLY A 150 36.98 6.18 -15.64
N LYS A 151 36.26 5.96 -14.52
CA LYS A 151 36.43 4.80 -13.65
C LYS A 151 35.30 3.81 -13.96
N GLU A 152 35.68 2.56 -14.19
CA GLU A 152 34.75 1.47 -14.56
C GLU A 152 34.38 0.57 -13.37
N GLU A 153 35.15 0.62 -12.28
CA GLU A 153 34.98 -0.25 -11.11
C GLU A 153 35.33 0.49 -9.80
N TYR A 154 34.58 0.23 -8.74
CA TYR A 154 34.86 0.66 -7.38
C TYR A 154 34.64 -0.50 -6.40
N ASN A 155 35.64 -0.78 -5.56
CA ASN A 155 35.59 -1.87 -4.56
C ASN A 155 35.13 -3.22 -5.13
N GLY A 156 35.59 -3.59 -6.33
CA GLY A 156 35.23 -4.85 -6.97
C GLY A 156 33.86 -4.85 -7.68
N ILE A 157 33.13 -3.73 -7.66
CA ILE A 157 31.83 -3.59 -8.32
C ILE A 157 32.00 -2.74 -9.58
N SER A 158 31.65 -3.32 -10.74
CA SER A 158 31.72 -2.62 -12.03
C SER A 158 30.46 -1.80 -12.33
N ARG A 159 30.56 -0.84 -13.28
CA ARG A 159 29.37 -0.13 -13.81
C ARG A 159 28.32 -1.08 -14.36
N VAL A 160 28.74 -2.07 -15.14
CA VAL A 160 27.84 -3.05 -15.77
C VAL A 160 27.08 -3.84 -14.71
N GLU A 161 27.75 -4.21 -13.62
CA GLU A 161 27.11 -4.90 -12.49
C GLU A 161 26.09 -4.00 -11.79
N LEU A 162 26.41 -2.72 -11.54
CA LEU A 162 25.48 -1.78 -10.93
C LEU A 162 24.26 -1.51 -11.79
N ASP A 163 24.46 -1.24 -13.08
CA ASP A 163 23.36 -0.98 -14.01
C ASP A 163 22.45 -2.21 -14.12
N GLY A 164 23.05 -3.41 -14.22
CA GLY A 164 22.33 -4.68 -14.21
C GLY A 164 21.52 -4.86 -12.92
N PHE A 165 22.14 -4.59 -11.77
CA PHE A 165 21.47 -4.64 -10.47
C PHE A 165 20.29 -3.68 -10.40
N ILE A 166 20.43 -2.43 -10.83
CA ILE A 166 19.36 -1.43 -10.79
C ILE A 166 18.19 -1.85 -11.68
N LEU A 167 18.45 -2.29 -12.91
CA LEU A 167 17.43 -2.75 -13.86
C LEU A 167 16.70 -4.02 -13.35
N GLU A 168 17.44 -4.93 -12.72
CA GLU A 168 16.87 -6.16 -12.16
C GLU A 168 16.14 -5.91 -10.84
N ARG A 169 16.56 -4.95 -10.03
CA ARG A 169 16.03 -4.71 -8.69
C ARG A 169 14.86 -3.75 -8.67
N PHE A 170 14.88 -2.72 -9.51
CA PHE A 170 13.89 -1.66 -9.48
C PHE A 170 12.93 -1.73 -10.67
N GLU A 171 11.69 -1.34 -10.44
CA GLU A 171 10.67 -1.14 -11.49
C GLU A 171 10.10 0.27 -11.35
N LEU A 172 10.12 1.03 -12.45
CA LEU A 172 9.66 2.42 -12.48
C LEU A 172 8.18 2.48 -12.84
N ILE A 173 7.38 3.13 -12.01
CA ILE A 173 5.93 3.29 -12.19
C ILE A 173 5.63 4.76 -12.51
N GLY A 174 4.78 5.00 -13.52
CA GLY A 174 4.31 6.34 -13.88
C GLY A 174 4.63 6.78 -15.32
N GLY A 175 5.53 6.09 -16.03
CA GLY A 175 5.93 6.46 -17.39
C GLY A 175 4.90 6.21 -18.50
N ASN A 176 3.77 5.56 -18.20
CA ASN A 176 2.75 5.16 -19.19
C ASN A 176 1.51 6.07 -19.21
N LYS A 177 1.57 7.25 -18.61
CA LYS A 177 0.49 8.22 -18.72
C LYS A 177 0.77 9.15 -19.89
N ASP A 178 -0.21 9.35 -20.76
CA ASP A 178 -0.10 10.29 -21.87
C ASP A 178 0.31 11.67 -21.37
N ILE A 179 1.03 12.42 -22.20
CA ILE A 179 1.53 13.75 -21.84
C ILE A 179 0.40 14.71 -21.40
N GLU A 180 -0.82 14.48 -21.91
CA GLU A 180 -2.04 15.19 -21.53
C GLU A 180 -2.37 15.03 -20.04
N PHE A 181 -2.09 13.87 -19.44
CA PHE A 181 -2.26 13.65 -18.00
C PHE A 181 -1.36 14.56 -17.15
N TYR A 182 -0.27 15.08 -17.72
CA TYR A 182 0.70 15.92 -17.04
C TYR A 182 0.51 17.43 -17.29
N LEU A 183 -0.44 17.80 -18.17
CA LEU A 183 -0.71 19.19 -18.56
C LEU A 183 -2.00 19.76 -17.94
N ASP A 184 -2.77 18.93 -17.23
CA ASP A 184 -3.91 19.32 -16.38
C ASP A 184 -3.48 19.51 -14.90
#